data_AF-D1PS23-F1
#
_entry.id   AF-D1PS23-F1
#
_cell.length_a   1.000
_cell.length_b   1.000
_cell.length_c   1.000
_cell.angle_alpha   90.00
_cell.angle_beta   90.00
_cell.angle_gamma   90.00
#
_symmetry.space_group_name_H-M   'P 1'
#
loop_
_entity.id
_entity.type
_entity.pdbx_description
1 polymer ?
#
loop_
_entity_poly.entity_id
_entity_poly.type
_entity_poly.pdbx_seq_one_letter_code
_entity_poly.pdbx_strand_id
1 'polypeptide(L)'
;MANCVTKAHSDPNADFGEGYWCDHWTYDLDLIENYLAAYPDEKDALLFGPRNYRWYASRAAVLPLAKRCCRTDAGLRQYHSIDPETRQQADGNWLVEEGGSVARSTLMEKLLLLCAIKAATLDSAGMGVEMEGGKPGWYDALNGLPGLFGSSMAETCELDRLLTFTITALEGRAGTVELYTEMAQLLGRAATIMMNDAPWTRWQQMTRLREAYRTATAHTLAGSRTAVACTELAAQLRALQTRVREGIHRAEALGGGLIPTYFSFEATGITETAEGLVPTGLTPQPLPYFLEGPVRRLKTAMTAEEKAQLEENVRTSDLYDPALRMYKVNASLNDTSFEVGRARAFTPGWLENESIWLHMEYKYLLELLKSGLYHRFFAAFCDAAVPFLDPAVYGRSPLENVSFLGSSVNPDPAARGRGFVARLIPADGDVVAMKSVLEANKDYENPSFGNQKTYEFFAEEASAVDYSLVTRYDTAIGDAFGQAIEAVQKGEKDKETALKDFYSEVQAVYPEIEVPA
;
A
#
# COMPACT_ATOMS: atom_id res chain seq x y z
N MET A 1 13.29 19.70 31.97
CA MET A 1 13.16 19.06 30.65
C MET A 1 12.08 17.96 30.60
N ALA A 2 11.76 17.26 31.70
CA ALA A 2 10.66 16.28 31.77
C ALA A 2 9.26 16.83 31.42
N ASN A 3 9.00 18.12 31.70
CA ASN A 3 7.79 18.82 31.23
C ASN A 3 7.78 19.11 29.72
N CYS A 4 8.89 18.94 28.99
CA CYS A 4 8.98 19.17 27.55
C CYS A 4 8.68 17.90 26.75
N VAL A 5 9.04 16.72 27.27
CA VAL A 5 8.79 15.43 26.59
C VAL A 5 7.36 14.93 26.82
N THR A 6 6.80 15.12 28.02
CA THR A 6 5.36 14.90 28.29
C THR A 6 4.43 15.90 27.58
N LYS A 7 5.01 16.96 27.00
CA LYS A 7 4.35 17.91 26.10
C LYS A 7 4.83 17.79 24.66
N ALA A 8 5.69 16.82 24.35
CA ALA A 8 6.21 16.65 23.00
C ALA A 8 5.10 16.07 22.12
N HIS A 9 4.84 16.76 21.02
CA HIS A 9 3.96 16.28 19.97
C HIS A 9 4.82 15.60 18.90
N SER A 10 4.52 14.34 18.59
CA SER A 10 5.01 13.74 17.34
C SER A 10 4.34 14.48 16.18
N ASP A 11 5.14 15.14 15.35
CA ASP A 11 4.66 15.79 14.13
C ASP A 11 5.18 15.02 12.91
N PRO A 12 4.29 14.53 12.03
CA PRO A 12 4.71 13.87 10.81
C PRO A 12 5.65 14.77 9.99
N ASN A 13 6.81 14.23 9.64
CA ASN A 13 7.78 14.89 8.77
C ASN A 13 8.01 13.99 7.55
N ALA A 14 7.70 14.51 6.36
CA ALA A 14 7.86 13.78 5.11
C ALA A 14 8.61 14.66 4.11
N ASP A 15 9.60 14.12 3.41
CA ASP A 15 10.20 14.82 2.29
C ASP A 15 9.78 14.17 0.97
N PHE A 16 9.61 15.00 -0.05
CA PHE A 16 9.27 14.49 -1.36
C PHE A 16 10.51 13.83 -1.97
N GLY A 17 10.37 12.58 -2.42
CA GLY A 17 11.40 11.85 -3.14
C GLY A 17 11.30 12.09 -4.64
N GLU A 18 10.64 11.16 -5.34
CA GLU A 18 10.66 11.11 -6.81
C GLU A 18 9.28 11.02 -7.48
N GLY A 19 8.24 10.59 -6.77
CA GLY A 19 6.88 10.52 -7.32
C GLY A 19 5.87 10.01 -6.29
N TYR A 20 4.66 9.70 -6.76
CA TYR A 20 3.57 9.19 -5.94
C TYR A 20 3.16 7.79 -6.40
N TRP A 21 3.45 6.78 -5.58
CA TRP A 21 3.01 5.41 -5.81
C TRP A 21 1.49 5.33 -5.78
N CYS A 22 0.92 4.60 -6.73
CA CYS A 22 -0.53 4.62 -6.93
C CYS A 22 -1.29 3.87 -5.83
N ASP A 23 -0.64 2.99 -5.07
CA ASP A 23 -1.21 2.10 -4.05
C ASP A 23 -1.11 2.63 -2.61
N HIS A 24 -0.25 3.61 -2.29
CA HIS A 24 0.04 4.02 -0.90
C HIS A 24 -1.19 4.39 -0.06
N TRP A 25 -2.24 4.93 -0.68
CA TRP A 25 -3.48 5.29 0.00
C TRP A 25 -4.35 4.09 0.39
N THR A 26 -4.12 2.92 -0.22
CA THR A 26 -4.95 1.72 0.00
C THR A 26 -4.77 1.17 1.41
N TYR A 27 -3.59 1.38 2.02
CA TYR A 27 -3.25 0.92 3.36
C TYR A 27 -4.01 1.65 4.47
N ASP A 28 -4.49 2.87 4.20
CA ASP A 28 -5.26 3.67 5.19
C ASP A 28 -6.53 2.94 5.62
N LEU A 29 -7.24 2.30 4.67
CA LEU A 29 -8.47 1.57 4.98
C LEU A 29 -8.18 0.31 5.81
N ASP A 30 -7.10 -0.41 5.50
CA ASP A 30 -6.72 -1.61 6.26
C ASP A 30 -6.40 -1.24 7.72
N LEU A 31 -5.76 -0.09 7.98
CA LEU A 31 -5.54 0.44 9.34
C LEU A 31 -6.84 0.81 10.05
N ILE A 32 -7.76 1.49 9.36
CA ILE A 32 -9.07 1.86 9.90
C ILE A 32 -9.88 0.62 10.27
N GLU A 33 -9.92 -0.38 9.39
CA GLU A 33 -10.65 -1.63 9.62
C GLU A 33 -10.04 -2.42 10.78
N ASN A 34 -8.71 -2.51 10.87
CA ASN A 34 -8.03 -3.15 11.99
C ASN A 34 -8.34 -2.46 13.32
N TYR A 35 -8.33 -1.12 13.34
CA TYR A 35 -8.72 -0.35 14.52
C TYR A 35 -10.16 -0.64 14.94
N LEU A 36 -11.11 -0.59 14.00
CA LEU A 36 -12.53 -0.78 14.27
C LEU A 36 -12.89 -2.24 14.57
N ALA A 37 -12.04 -3.20 14.18
CA ALA A 37 -12.18 -4.59 14.61
C ALA A 37 -11.94 -4.75 16.12
N ALA A 38 -11.04 -3.93 16.70
CA ALA A 38 -10.79 -3.89 18.14
C ALA A 38 -11.74 -2.93 18.89
N TYR A 39 -12.04 -1.77 18.29
CA TYR A 39 -12.82 -0.68 18.90
C TYR A 39 -14.03 -0.27 18.02
N PRO A 40 -15.02 -1.16 17.86
CA PRO A 40 -16.14 -0.92 16.94
C PRO A 40 -17.05 0.25 17.35
N ASP A 41 -17.16 0.52 18.66
CA ASP A 41 -17.94 1.60 19.26
C ASP A 41 -17.34 2.99 19.02
N GLU A 42 -16.05 3.06 18.67
CA GLU A 42 -15.37 4.32 18.37
C GLU A 42 -15.57 4.80 16.92
N LYS A 43 -16.27 4.04 16.07
CA LYS A 43 -16.46 4.36 14.64
C LYS A 43 -16.95 5.78 14.41
N ASP A 44 -17.96 6.21 15.15
CA ASP A 44 -18.55 7.54 14.96
C ASP A 44 -17.60 8.66 15.41
N ALA A 45 -16.88 8.46 16.52
CA ALA A 45 -15.88 9.41 17.01
C ALA A 45 -14.67 9.50 16.07
N LEU A 46 -14.22 8.36 15.54
CA LEU A 46 -13.11 8.29 14.58
C LEU A 46 -13.45 9.01 13.27
N LEU A 47 -14.61 8.73 12.68
CA LEU A 47 -14.99 9.24 11.36
C LEU A 47 -15.52 10.69 11.40
N PHE A 48 -16.38 11.00 12.36
CA PHE A 48 -17.16 12.25 12.41
C PHE A 48 -16.81 13.14 13.60
N GLY A 49 -15.79 12.77 14.39
CA GLY A 49 -15.32 13.56 15.52
C GLY A 49 -14.75 14.93 15.13
N PRO A 50 -14.08 15.60 16.08
CA PRO A 50 -13.52 16.93 15.85
C PRO A 50 -12.51 16.95 14.69
N ARG A 51 -12.38 18.10 14.02
CA ARG A 51 -11.45 18.30 12.90
C ARG A 51 -9.99 18.36 13.36
N ASN A 52 -9.43 17.20 13.65
CA ASN A 52 -8.05 17.05 14.14
C ASN A 52 -7.06 16.71 13.03
N TYR A 53 -7.53 16.27 11.85
CA TYR A 53 -6.66 15.85 10.76
C TYR A 53 -6.20 17.05 9.93
N ARG A 54 -4.88 17.16 9.73
CA ARG A 54 -4.25 18.21 8.93
C ARG A 54 -4.01 17.74 7.50
N TRP A 55 -3.77 18.68 6.58
CA TRP A 55 -3.41 18.38 5.20
C TRP A 55 -1.93 18.63 4.98
N TYR A 56 -1.20 17.62 4.51
CA TYR A 56 0.22 17.77 4.24
C TYR A 56 0.44 18.71 3.06
N ALA A 57 1.35 19.67 3.19
CA ALA A 57 1.76 20.53 2.10
C ALA A 57 2.76 19.79 1.21
N SER A 58 2.25 18.96 0.28
CA SER A 58 3.08 18.25 -0.69
C SER A 58 4.04 19.18 -1.43
N ARG A 59 5.35 18.89 -1.40
CA ARG A 59 6.38 19.76 -2.00
C ARG A 59 6.42 19.73 -3.53
N ALA A 60 5.78 18.74 -4.12
CA ALA A 60 5.68 18.57 -5.57
C ALA A 60 4.22 18.38 -6.00
N ALA A 61 3.93 18.68 -7.26
CA ALA A 61 2.60 18.51 -7.83
C ALA A 61 2.62 17.61 -9.06
N VAL A 62 1.53 16.86 -9.26
CA VAL A 62 1.33 16.11 -10.51
C VAL A 62 1.03 17.09 -11.64
N LEU A 63 1.81 17.03 -12.71
CA LEU A 63 1.65 17.91 -13.87
C LEU A 63 0.37 17.59 -14.66
N PRO A 64 -0.25 18.59 -15.32
CA PRO A 64 -1.34 18.35 -16.25
C PRO A 64 -0.97 17.35 -17.35
N LEU A 65 -1.93 16.55 -17.82
CA LEU A 65 -1.76 15.52 -18.85
C LEU A 65 -0.99 16.06 -20.07
N ALA A 66 -1.37 17.24 -20.57
CA ALA A 66 -0.75 17.84 -21.76
C ALA A 66 0.77 18.06 -21.61
N LYS A 67 1.23 18.34 -20.38
CA LYS A 67 2.64 18.55 -20.05
C LYS A 67 3.40 17.24 -19.78
N ARG A 68 2.68 16.15 -19.51
CA ARG A 68 3.26 14.82 -19.27
C ARG A 68 3.40 14.02 -20.56
N CYS A 69 2.60 14.32 -21.57
CA CYS A 69 2.64 13.60 -22.85
C CYS A 69 3.88 13.97 -23.68
N CYS A 70 4.64 12.96 -24.09
CA CYS A 70 5.81 13.10 -24.95
C CYS A 70 5.70 12.18 -26.17
N ARG A 71 6.16 12.67 -27.34
CA ARG A 71 6.27 11.83 -28.55
C ARG A 71 7.59 11.08 -28.53
N THR A 72 7.54 9.77 -28.74
CA THR A 72 8.69 8.88 -28.91
C THR A 72 8.57 8.12 -30.22
N ASP A 73 9.63 7.40 -30.61
CA ASP A 73 9.60 6.51 -31.77
C ASP A 73 8.59 5.36 -31.61
N ALA A 74 8.25 5.01 -30.37
CA ALA A 74 7.27 3.98 -30.02
C ALA A 74 5.84 4.52 -29.85
N GLY A 75 5.61 5.82 -30.06
CA GLY A 75 4.28 6.45 -29.95
C GLY A 75 4.20 7.52 -28.87
N LEU A 76 3.00 7.77 -28.36
CA LEU A 76 2.80 8.71 -27.26
C LEU A 76 3.13 8.03 -25.93
N ARG A 77 3.84 8.70 -25.03
CA ARG A 77 4.18 8.25 -23.67
C ARG A 77 3.91 9.35 -22.65
N GLN A 78 3.84 8.99 -21.36
CA GLN A 78 3.70 9.94 -20.24
C GLN A 78 4.99 10.02 -19.42
N TYR A 79 5.77 11.09 -19.58
CA TYR A 79 6.96 11.36 -18.78
C TYR A 79 6.82 12.65 -17.97
N HIS A 80 7.81 12.95 -17.11
CA HIS A 80 7.81 14.19 -16.32
C HIS A 80 6.53 14.36 -15.50
N SER A 81 6.14 13.32 -14.76
CA SER A 81 4.83 13.32 -14.07
C SER A 81 4.72 14.39 -12.98
N ILE A 82 5.86 14.87 -12.47
CA ILE A 82 5.94 15.72 -11.29
C ILE A 82 6.63 17.04 -11.63
N ASP A 83 6.06 18.13 -11.14
CA ASP A 83 6.71 19.42 -11.01
C ASP A 83 7.33 19.55 -9.61
N PRO A 84 8.67 19.53 -9.48
CA PRO A 84 9.36 19.65 -8.19
C PRO A 84 9.41 21.09 -7.66
N GLU A 85 9.02 22.08 -8.47
CA GLU A 85 9.14 23.50 -8.14
C GLU A 85 7.83 24.09 -7.59
N THR A 86 6.71 23.37 -7.72
CA THR A 86 5.38 23.92 -7.38
C THR A 86 5.29 24.42 -5.94
N ARG A 87 6.01 23.86 -4.96
CA ARG A 87 5.89 24.32 -3.55
C ARG A 87 7.21 24.56 -2.82
N GLN A 88 8.26 24.99 -3.52
CA GLN A 88 9.50 25.42 -2.87
C GLN A 88 9.31 26.62 -1.90
N GLN A 89 8.15 27.29 -1.94
CA GLN A 89 7.84 28.50 -1.16
C GLN A 89 6.88 28.27 0.02
N ALA A 90 6.50 27.03 0.36
CA ALA A 90 5.61 26.80 1.50
C ALA A 90 6.40 26.89 2.82
N ASP A 91 6.06 27.87 3.67
CA ASP A 91 6.56 27.93 5.05
C ASP A 91 5.89 26.83 5.89
N GLY A 92 6.57 25.70 6.03
CA GLY A 92 6.16 24.57 6.89
C GLY A 92 5.56 23.37 6.17
N ASN A 93 5.20 22.34 6.94
CA ASN A 93 4.79 21.02 6.45
C ASN A 93 3.27 20.89 6.19
N TRP A 94 2.48 21.91 6.53
CA TRP A 94 1.02 21.82 6.57
C TRP A 94 0.38 22.84 5.63
N LEU A 95 -0.66 22.41 4.91
CA LEU A 95 -1.46 23.28 4.07
C LEU A 95 -2.24 24.26 4.96
N VAL A 96 -2.31 25.51 4.54
CA VAL A 96 -3.04 26.57 5.24
C VAL A 96 -4.28 27.00 4.44
N GLU A 97 -5.22 27.59 5.14
CA GLU A 97 -6.33 28.31 4.55
C GLU A 97 -5.86 29.72 4.12
N GLU A 98 -6.59 30.41 3.24
CA GLU A 98 -6.29 31.79 2.85
C GLU A 98 -6.20 32.76 4.05
N GLY A 99 -6.88 32.44 5.15
CA GLY A 99 -6.79 33.17 6.42
C GLY A 99 -5.53 32.90 7.25
N GLY A 100 -4.63 32.03 6.79
CA GLY A 100 -3.36 31.67 7.45
C GLY A 100 -3.46 30.58 8.51
N SER A 101 -4.66 30.08 8.83
CA SER A 101 -4.88 28.94 9.72
C SER A 101 -4.47 27.63 9.06
N VAL A 102 -3.91 26.69 9.84
CA VAL A 102 -3.66 25.32 9.35
C VAL A 102 -5.00 24.66 8.97
N ALA A 103 -5.09 24.17 7.75
CA ALA A 103 -6.26 23.49 7.25
C ALA A 103 -6.50 22.19 8.03
N ARG A 104 -7.74 22.02 8.52
CA ARG A 104 -8.15 20.90 9.38
C ARG A 104 -9.41 20.24 8.85
N SER A 105 -9.52 18.93 9.05
CA SER A 105 -10.59 18.08 8.53
C SER A 105 -10.95 16.96 9.49
N THR A 106 -12.11 16.33 9.29
CA THR A 106 -12.43 15.04 9.90
C THR A 106 -11.83 13.89 9.08
N LEU A 107 -11.81 12.68 9.62
CA LEU A 107 -11.43 11.51 8.82
C LEU A 107 -12.45 11.25 7.70
N MET A 108 -13.74 11.44 7.95
CA MET A 108 -14.76 11.32 6.90
C MET A 108 -14.49 12.24 5.71
N GLU A 109 -14.11 13.50 5.94
CA GLU A 109 -13.75 14.44 4.88
C GLU A 109 -12.52 13.96 4.08
N LYS A 110 -11.54 13.33 4.73
CA LYS A 110 -10.38 12.70 4.07
C LYS A 110 -10.81 11.56 3.14
N LEU A 111 -11.66 10.66 3.63
CA LEU A 111 -12.13 9.50 2.87
C LEU A 111 -12.98 9.92 1.67
N LEU A 112 -13.83 10.95 1.84
CA LEU A 112 -14.64 11.52 0.76
C LEU A 112 -13.77 12.11 -0.35
N LEU A 113 -12.74 12.88 0.00
CA LEU A 113 -11.80 13.41 -0.98
C LEU A 113 -11.05 12.28 -1.71
N LEU A 114 -10.61 11.27 -0.96
CA LEU A 114 -9.88 10.15 -1.53
C LEU A 114 -10.74 9.36 -2.53
N CYS A 115 -12.01 9.10 -2.20
CA CYS A 115 -12.99 8.53 -3.13
C CYS A 115 -13.11 9.36 -4.41
N ALA A 116 -13.31 10.68 -4.26
CA ALA A 116 -13.50 11.58 -5.40
C ALA A 116 -12.26 11.64 -6.31
N ILE A 117 -11.06 11.82 -5.74
CA ILE A 117 -9.82 11.92 -6.49
C ILE A 117 -9.51 10.59 -7.21
N LYS A 118 -9.62 9.46 -6.52
CA LYS A 118 -9.25 8.16 -7.11
C LYS A 118 -10.24 7.72 -8.18
N ALA A 119 -11.54 7.98 -8.00
CA ALA A 119 -12.52 7.79 -9.07
C ALA A 119 -12.26 8.72 -10.26
N ALA A 120 -11.79 9.95 -10.01
CA ALA A 120 -11.37 10.88 -11.05
C ALA A 120 -10.10 10.46 -11.79
N THR A 121 -9.32 9.53 -11.23
CA THR A 121 -8.08 8.99 -11.81
C THR A 121 -8.31 7.61 -12.44
N LEU A 122 -9.55 7.20 -12.72
CA LEU A 122 -9.78 6.01 -13.55
C LEU A 122 -9.28 6.23 -14.97
N ASP A 123 -8.75 5.18 -15.58
CA ASP A 123 -8.24 5.21 -16.95
C ASP A 123 -9.32 5.46 -18.01
N SER A 124 -8.90 5.67 -19.25
CA SER A 124 -9.80 5.95 -20.38
C SER A 124 -10.80 4.81 -20.69
N ALA A 125 -10.49 3.59 -20.27
CA ALA A 125 -11.39 2.44 -20.34
C ALA A 125 -12.23 2.28 -19.07
N GLY A 126 -12.10 3.17 -18.08
CA GLY A 126 -12.81 3.13 -16.80
C GLY A 126 -12.51 1.89 -15.97
N MET A 127 -11.35 1.24 -16.16
CA MET A 127 -11.00 -0.02 -15.49
C MET A 127 -10.04 0.22 -14.32
N GLY A 128 -8.77 0.49 -14.59
CA GLY A 128 -7.72 0.68 -13.59
C GLY A 128 -7.61 2.13 -13.13
N VAL A 129 -7.05 2.35 -11.93
CA VAL A 129 -6.58 3.67 -11.49
C VAL A 129 -5.26 3.98 -12.18
N GLU A 130 -5.14 5.15 -12.81
CA GLU A 130 -3.95 5.59 -13.55
C GLU A 130 -2.74 5.82 -12.64
N MET A 131 -1.56 5.45 -13.13
CA MET A 131 -0.25 5.71 -12.51
C MET A 131 0.26 7.12 -12.82
N GLU A 132 -0.62 8.13 -12.73
CA GLU A 132 -0.33 9.51 -13.15
C GLU A 132 0.73 10.23 -12.31
N GLY A 133 1.04 9.69 -11.11
CA GLY A 133 2.07 10.19 -10.20
C GLY A 133 3.49 9.75 -10.55
N GLY A 134 3.68 9.07 -11.68
CA GLY A 134 4.98 8.65 -12.18
C GLY A 134 5.58 7.43 -11.48
N LYS A 135 4.81 6.74 -10.64
CA LYS A 135 5.22 5.53 -9.92
C LYS A 135 4.15 4.44 -10.00
N PRO A 136 4.55 3.16 -10.05
CA PRO A 136 3.62 2.03 -10.06
C PRO A 136 2.98 1.84 -8.67
N GLY A 137 2.27 0.72 -8.50
CA GLY A 137 1.73 0.30 -7.21
C GLY A 137 2.72 -0.56 -6.42
N TRP A 138 2.21 -1.55 -5.69
CA TRP A 138 3.02 -2.48 -4.88
C TRP A 138 4.12 -3.18 -5.70
N TYR A 139 3.81 -3.52 -6.95
CA TYR A 139 4.76 -4.16 -7.86
C TYR A 139 5.72 -3.13 -8.47
N ASP A 140 6.72 -2.73 -7.70
CA ASP A 140 7.66 -1.66 -8.05
C ASP A 140 8.51 -1.96 -9.31
N ALA A 141 8.68 -3.25 -9.64
CA ALA A 141 9.43 -3.65 -10.83
C ALA A 141 8.73 -3.32 -12.17
N LEU A 142 7.48 -2.85 -12.14
CA LEU A 142 6.76 -2.24 -13.27
C LEU A 142 7.01 -0.72 -13.35
N ASN A 143 8.21 -0.28 -12.99
CA ASN A 143 8.59 1.14 -12.92
C ASN A 143 8.58 1.89 -14.27
N GLY A 144 8.45 1.20 -15.40
CA GLY A 144 8.25 1.84 -16.71
C GLY A 144 6.79 1.98 -17.13
N LEU A 145 5.88 1.20 -16.52
CA LEU A 145 4.46 1.17 -16.83
C LEU A 145 3.74 2.53 -16.70
N PRO A 146 4.07 3.43 -15.73
CA PRO A 146 3.51 4.79 -15.72
C PRO A 146 3.73 5.55 -17.04
N GLY A 147 4.85 5.31 -17.71
CA GLY A 147 5.19 5.89 -19.02
C GLY A 147 4.27 5.43 -20.15
N LEU A 148 3.62 4.28 -19.99
CA LEU A 148 2.76 3.63 -20.98
C LEU A 148 1.28 3.87 -20.69
N PHE A 149 0.95 5.02 -20.08
CA PHE A 149 -0.42 5.31 -19.61
C PHE A 149 -0.92 4.22 -18.65
N GLY A 150 -0.01 3.65 -17.85
CA GLY A 150 -0.26 2.53 -16.97
C GLY A 150 -1.44 2.73 -16.03
N SER A 151 -2.25 1.69 -15.85
CA SER A 151 -3.32 1.66 -14.84
C SER A 151 -3.38 0.33 -14.09
N SER A 152 -4.01 0.34 -12.92
CA SER A 152 -4.03 -0.78 -11.98
C SER A 152 -5.43 -1.12 -11.48
N MET A 153 -5.83 -2.38 -11.64
CA MET A 153 -7.05 -2.95 -11.08
C MET A 153 -6.93 -3.25 -9.58
N ALA A 154 -5.71 -3.41 -9.06
CA ALA A 154 -5.48 -3.57 -7.63
C ALA A 154 -6.05 -2.37 -6.87
N GLU A 155 -5.69 -1.16 -7.32
CA GLU A 155 -6.19 0.09 -6.75
C GLU A 155 -7.68 0.32 -7.03
N THR A 156 -8.21 -0.14 -8.17
CA THR A 156 -9.66 -0.06 -8.45
C THR A 156 -10.46 -0.94 -7.48
N CYS A 157 -9.98 -2.15 -7.16
CA CYS A 157 -10.62 -3.01 -6.17
C CYS A 157 -10.61 -2.37 -4.78
N GLU A 158 -9.48 -1.78 -4.37
CA GLU A 158 -9.39 -1.03 -3.11
C GLU A 158 -10.28 0.23 -3.12
N LEU A 159 -10.51 0.84 -4.28
CA LEU A 159 -11.44 1.96 -4.42
C LEU A 159 -12.89 1.53 -4.21
N ASP A 160 -13.30 0.36 -4.72
CA ASP A 160 -14.63 -0.19 -4.43
C ASP A 160 -14.82 -0.48 -2.94
N ARG A 161 -13.78 -0.99 -2.27
CA ARG A 161 -13.81 -1.20 -0.80
C ARG A 161 -13.97 0.11 -0.06
N LEU A 162 -13.16 1.11 -0.39
CA LEU A 162 -13.21 2.43 0.23
C LEU A 162 -14.57 3.11 0.01
N LEU A 163 -15.11 3.04 -1.21
CA LEU A 163 -16.45 3.54 -1.52
C LEU A 163 -17.51 2.81 -0.70
N THR A 164 -17.45 1.49 -0.62
CA THR A 164 -18.39 0.67 0.17
C THR A 164 -18.35 1.06 1.65
N PHE A 165 -17.16 1.15 2.23
CA PHE A 165 -16.98 1.56 3.64
C PHE A 165 -17.57 2.94 3.90
N THR A 166 -17.24 3.91 3.04
CA THR A 166 -17.64 5.32 3.20
C THR A 166 -19.14 5.50 3.00
N ILE A 167 -19.73 4.85 1.98
CA ILE A 167 -21.18 4.82 1.76
C ILE A 167 -21.89 4.25 2.99
N THR A 168 -21.42 3.11 3.50
CA THR A 168 -22.03 2.44 4.66
C THR A 168 -21.96 3.32 5.92
N ALA A 169 -20.89 4.10 6.10
CA ALA A 169 -20.77 5.02 7.23
C ALA A 169 -21.71 6.25 7.12
N LEU A 170 -22.12 6.63 5.91
CA LEU A 170 -23.04 7.76 5.67
C LEU A 170 -24.51 7.32 5.67
N GLU A 171 -24.79 6.06 5.34
CA GLU A 171 -26.14 5.55 5.20
C GLU A 171 -26.89 5.43 6.52
N GLY A 172 -28.15 5.85 6.50
CA GLY A 172 -28.99 5.91 7.70
C GLY A 172 -28.59 7.03 8.68
N ARG A 173 -27.51 7.77 8.43
CA ARG A 173 -27.09 8.92 9.24
C ARG A 173 -27.89 10.16 8.84
N ALA A 174 -28.51 10.81 9.81
CA ALA A 174 -29.13 12.12 9.63
C ALA A 174 -28.08 13.24 9.72
N GLY A 175 -28.34 14.37 9.06
CA GLY A 175 -27.51 15.57 9.15
C GLY A 175 -26.53 15.74 7.99
N THR A 176 -25.53 16.60 8.18
CA THR A 176 -24.59 17.02 7.15
C THR A 176 -23.15 16.70 7.53
N VAL A 177 -22.30 16.56 6.51
CA VAL A 177 -20.85 16.64 6.65
C VAL A 177 -20.39 17.94 6.02
N GLU A 178 -19.58 18.68 6.77
CA GLU A 178 -18.96 19.91 6.29
C GLU A 178 -17.67 19.58 5.53
N LEU A 179 -17.60 19.99 4.27
CA LEU A 179 -16.43 19.84 3.43
C LEU A 179 -15.86 21.21 3.07
N TYR A 180 -14.56 21.31 2.79
CA TYR A 180 -14.07 22.45 2.00
C TYR A 180 -14.86 22.55 0.70
N THR A 181 -15.25 23.77 0.33
CA THR A 181 -16.14 24.02 -0.82
C THR A 181 -15.57 23.44 -2.12
N GLU A 182 -14.27 23.52 -2.31
CA GLU A 182 -13.54 22.95 -3.44
C GLU A 182 -13.72 21.42 -3.52
N MET A 183 -13.73 20.74 -2.36
CA MET A 183 -13.93 19.29 -2.26
C MET A 183 -15.39 18.91 -2.54
N ALA A 184 -16.35 19.66 -2.01
CA ALA A 184 -17.78 19.45 -2.29
C ALA A 184 -18.08 19.61 -3.79
N GLN A 185 -17.50 20.64 -4.42
CA GLN A 185 -17.62 20.88 -5.86
C GLN A 185 -16.97 19.77 -6.68
N LEU A 186 -15.77 19.31 -6.30
CA LEU A 186 -15.10 18.17 -6.94
C LEU A 186 -16.01 16.93 -6.90
N LEU A 187 -16.51 16.55 -5.73
CA LEU A 187 -17.31 15.35 -5.56
C LEU A 187 -18.66 15.42 -6.30
N GLY A 188 -19.40 16.52 -6.17
CA GLY A 188 -20.68 16.69 -6.86
C GLY A 188 -20.55 16.69 -8.38
N ARG A 189 -19.51 17.35 -8.92
CA ARG A 189 -19.23 17.34 -10.37
C ARG A 189 -18.74 15.98 -10.85
N ALA A 190 -17.88 15.30 -10.08
CA ALA A 190 -17.42 13.95 -10.38
C ALA A 190 -18.59 12.97 -10.50
N ALA A 191 -19.53 12.99 -9.55
CA ALA A 191 -20.73 12.16 -9.60
C ALA A 191 -21.59 12.45 -10.85
N THR A 192 -21.75 13.73 -11.20
CA THR A 192 -22.50 14.15 -12.40
C THR A 192 -21.84 13.63 -13.69
N ILE A 193 -20.53 13.78 -13.83
CA ILE A 193 -19.77 13.32 -15.01
C ILE A 193 -19.82 11.80 -15.13
N MET A 194 -19.66 11.08 -14.02
CA MET A 194 -19.72 9.61 -13.99
C MET A 194 -21.06 9.07 -14.49
N MET A 195 -22.17 9.75 -14.18
CA MET A 195 -23.50 9.28 -14.58
C MET A 195 -23.87 9.62 -16.02
N ASN A 196 -23.50 10.80 -16.51
CA ASN A 196 -24.09 11.37 -17.72
C ASN A 196 -23.20 11.29 -18.97
N ASP A 197 -21.88 11.25 -18.80
CA ASP A 197 -20.97 11.39 -19.94
C ASP A 197 -20.62 10.04 -20.57
N ALA A 198 -20.40 10.03 -21.89
CA ALA A 198 -19.88 8.86 -22.61
C ALA A 198 -18.42 8.56 -22.19
N PRO A 199 -17.92 7.32 -22.31
CA PRO A 199 -16.63 6.91 -21.72
C PRO A 199 -15.44 7.83 -22.01
N TRP A 200 -15.22 8.17 -23.29
CA TRP A 200 -14.11 9.04 -23.68
C TRP A 200 -14.27 10.47 -23.14
N THR A 201 -15.46 11.06 -23.30
CA THR A 201 -15.78 12.40 -22.78
C THR A 201 -15.65 12.44 -21.26
N ARG A 202 -16.12 11.41 -20.58
CA ARG A 202 -16.02 11.25 -19.12
C ARG A 202 -14.58 11.30 -18.67
N TRP A 203 -13.69 10.49 -19.26
CA TRP A 203 -12.27 10.50 -18.93
C TRP A 203 -11.65 11.90 -19.11
N GLN A 204 -11.94 12.57 -20.23
CA GLN A 204 -11.45 13.93 -20.47
C GLN A 204 -11.98 14.94 -19.43
N GLN A 205 -13.26 14.88 -19.07
CA GLN A 205 -13.87 15.78 -18.09
C GLN A 205 -13.37 15.50 -16.67
N MET A 206 -13.19 14.24 -16.28
CA MET A 206 -12.62 13.86 -14.97
C MET A 206 -11.17 14.32 -14.85
N THR A 207 -10.36 14.19 -15.91
CA THR A 207 -8.98 14.70 -15.94
C THR A 207 -8.95 16.21 -15.76
N ARG A 208 -9.76 16.98 -16.53
CA ARG A 208 -9.85 18.44 -16.36
C ARG A 208 -10.33 18.85 -14.97
N LEU A 209 -11.32 18.13 -14.42
CA LEU A 209 -11.86 18.41 -13.09
C LEU A 209 -10.80 18.18 -11.99
N ARG A 210 -10.04 17.09 -12.09
CA ARG A 210 -8.96 16.74 -11.16
C ARG A 210 -7.81 17.73 -11.23
N GLU A 211 -7.39 18.12 -12.43
CA GLU A 211 -6.36 19.13 -12.65
C GLU A 211 -6.78 20.49 -12.11
N ALA A 212 -8.01 20.94 -12.38
CA ALA A 212 -8.54 22.19 -11.87
C ALA A 212 -8.59 22.20 -10.33
N TYR A 213 -9.01 21.10 -9.70
CA TYR A 213 -8.98 20.96 -8.25
C TYR A 213 -7.55 21.08 -7.71
N ARG A 214 -6.59 20.35 -8.29
CA ARG A 214 -5.17 20.40 -7.88
C ARG A 214 -4.60 21.81 -8.00
N THR A 215 -4.92 22.54 -9.07
CA THR A 215 -4.50 23.94 -9.26
C THR A 215 -5.13 24.84 -8.21
N ALA A 216 -6.43 24.72 -7.95
CA ALA A 216 -7.14 25.55 -6.97
C ALA A 216 -6.61 25.33 -5.55
N THR A 217 -6.24 24.10 -5.20
CA THR A 217 -5.74 23.73 -3.87
C THR A 217 -4.21 23.59 -3.82
N ALA A 218 -3.51 24.22 -4.77
CA ALA A 218 -2.07 24.02 -4.94
C ALA A 218 -1.25 24.60 -3.79
N HIS A 219 -1.69 25.67 -3.13
CA HIS A 219 -0.90 26.31 -2.07
C HIS A 219 -1.70 26.56 -0.80
N THR A 220 -2.99 26.85 -0.96
CA THR A 220 -3.91 27.14 0.12
C THR A 220 -5.27 26.49 -0.16
N LEU A 221 -6.11 26.42 0.86
CA LEU A 221 -7.56 26.23 0.70
C LEU A 221 -8.28 27.56 0.94
N ALA A 222 -9.40 27.81 0.28
CA ALA A 222 -10.17 29.03 0.47
C ALA A 222 -10.70 29.20 1.91
N GLY A 223 -10.71 28.13 2.71
CA GLY A 223 -11.25 28.13 4.08
C GLY A 223 -12.78 28.07 4.13
N SER A 224 -13.46 28.45 3.04
CA SER A 224 -14.91 28.29 2.91
C SER A 224 -15.34 26.82 2.97
N ARG A 225 -16.48 26.55 3.60
CA ARG A 225 -17.02 25.20 3.76
C ARG A 225 -18.47 25.11 3.34
N THR A 226 -18.83 23.93 2.88
CA THR A 226 -20.17 23.58 2.42
C THR A 226 -20.70 22.40 3.23
N ALA A 227 -21.88 22.59 3.83
CA ALA A 227 -22.65 21.54 4.47
C ALA A 227 -23.31 20.66 3.39
N VAL A 228 -22.98 19.38 3.31
CA VAL A 228 -23.61 18.44 2.37
C VAL A 228 -24.33 17.35 3.15
N ALA A 229 -25.58 17.06 2.80
CA ALA A 229 -26.37 16.04 3.49
C ALA A 229 -25.72 14.65 3.36
N CYS A 230 -25.73 13.85 4.43
CA CYS A 230 -25.16 12.50 4.40
C CYS A 230 -25.80 11.63 3.30
N THR A 231 -27.12 11.78 3.09
CA THR A 231 -27.86 11.10 2.01
C THR A 231 -27.41 11.53 0.62
N GLU A 232 -27.06 12.81 0.44
CA GLU A 232 -26.56 13.33 -0.83
C GLU A 232 -25.14 12.82 -1.10
N LEU A 233 -24.26 12.84 -0.10
CA LEU A 233 -22.91 12.28 -0.20
C LEU A 233 -22.95 10.79 -0.54
N ALA A 234 -23.80 10.00 0.13
CA ALA A 234 -23.99 8.60 -0.17
C ALA A 234 -24.44 8.39 -1.63
N ALA A 235 -25.38 9.20 -2.12
CA ALA A 235 -25.82 9.14 -3.52
C ALA A 235 -24.71 9.50 -4.52
N GLN A 236 -23.91 10.53 -4.22
CA GLN A 236 -22.75 10.93 -5.03
C GLN A 236 -21.70 9.80 -5.08
N LEU A 237 -21.37 9.18 -3.94
CA LEU A 237 -20.44 8.05 -3.90
C LEU A 237 -20.98 6.81 -4.62
N ARG A 238 -22.29 6.55 -4.56
CA ARG A 238 -22.92 5.45 -5.30
C ARG A 238 -22.80 5.62 -6.82
N ALA A 239 -22.86 6.86 -7.31
CA ALA A 239 -22.60 7.15 -8.72
C ALA A 239 -21.15 6.80 -9.11
N LEU A 240 -20.17 7.13 -8.27
CA LEU A 240 -18.78 6.74 -8.48
C LEU A 240 -18.62 5.21 -8.44
N GLN A 241 -19.17 4.57 -7.41
CA GLN A 241 -19.09 3.12 -7.20
C GLN A 241 -19.69 2.32 -8.34
N THR A 242 -20.81 2.78 -8.90
CA THR A 242 -21.42 2.11 -10.06
C THR A 242 -20.43 2.00 -11.21
N ARG A 243 -19.71 3.09 -11.52
CA ARG A 243 -18.70 3.08 -12.60
C ARG A 243 -17.45 2.29 -12.25
N VAL A 244 -16.99 2.33 -11.00
CA VAL A 244 -15.88 1.49 -10.52
C VAL A 244 -16.21 0.00 -10.70
N ARG A 245 -17.40 -0.44 -10.30
CA ARG A 245 -17.83 -1.84 -10.42
C ARG A 245 -18.03 -2.27 -11.87
N GLU A 246 -18.58 -1.41 -12.72
CA GLU A 246 -18.61 -1.65 -14.18
C GLU A 246 -17.20 -1.84 -14.77
N GLY A 247 -16.22 -1.06 -14.29
CA GLY A 247 -14.81 -1.20 -14.64
C GLY A 247 -14.23 -2.56 -14.25
N ILE A 248 -14.49 -2.99 -13.01
CA ILE A 248 -14.09 -4.32 -12.50
C ILE A 248 -14.66 -5.43 -13.37
N HIS A 249 -15.97 -5.42 -13.63
CA HIS A 249 -16.61 -6.45 -14.46
C HIS A 249 -16.11 -6.46 -15.91
N ARG A 250 -15.77 -5.29 -16.46
CA ARG A 250 -15.17 -5.19 -17.79
C ARG A 250 -13.78 -5.83 -17.81
N ALA A 251 -12.95 -5.55 -16.82
CA ALA A 251 -11.62 -6.16 -16.71
C ALA A 251 -11.70 -7.68 -16.52
N GLU A 252 -12.64 -8.17 -15.69
CA GLU A 252 -12.90 -9.60 -15.52
C GLU A 252 -13.30 -10.28 -16.83
N ALA A 253 -14.17 -9.64 -17.61
CA ALA A 253 -14.58 -10.15 -18.91
C ALA A 253 -13.40 -10.19 -19.91
N LEU A 254 -12.52 -9.18 -19.89
CA LEU A 254 -11.33 -9.14 -20.74
C LEU A 254 -10.32 -10.23 -20.40
N GLY A 255 -10.15 -10.57 -19.11
CA GLY A 255 -9.25 -11.64 -18.67
C GLY A 255 -9.92 -13.00 -18.49
N GLY A 256 -11.09 -13.24 -19.11
CA GLY A 256 -11.70 -14.56 -19.16
C GLY A 256 -12.02 -15.17 -17.77
N GLY A 257 -12.36 -14.33 -16.79
CA GLY A 257 -12.66 -14.75 -15.42
C GLY A 257 -11.54 -14.48 -14.39
N LEU A 258 -10.36 -14.03 -14.84
CA LEU A 258 -9.36 -13.37 -14.00
C LEU A 258 -9.28 -11.89 -14.39
N ILE A 259 -8.98 -11.02 -13.44
CA ILE A 259 -8.68 -9.63 -13.79
C ILE A 259 -7.22 -9.52 -14.26
N PRO A 260 -6.95 -8.95 -15.46
CA PRO A 260 -5.63 -8.42 -15.75
C PRO A 260 -5.34 -7.31 -14.75
N THR A 261 -4.33 -7.50 -13.93
CA THR A 261 -4.04 -6.59 -12.81
C THR A 261 -3.61 -5.22 -13.29
N TYR A 262 -2.87 -5.17 -14.40
CA TYR A 262 -2.32 -3.94 -14.96
C TYR A 262 -2.61 -3.83 -16.45
N PHE A 263 -2.74 -2.59 -16.91
CA PHE A 263 -2.92 -2.24 -18.31
C PHE A 263 -1.90 -1.21 -18.72
N SER A 264 -1.42 -1.29 -19.96
CA SER A 264 -0.86 -0.14 -20.69
C SER A 264 -1.86 0.34 -21.73
N PHE A 265 -1.65 1.52 -22.31
CA PHE A 265 -2.51 2.05 -23.38
C PHE A 265 -1.69 2.60 -24.53
N GLU A 266 -2.18 2.35 -25.74
CA GLU A 266 -1.63 2.92 -26.97
C GLU A 266 -2.56 3.99 -27.53
N ALA A 267 -1.98 5.14 -27.91
CA ALA A 267 -2.72 6.25 -28.46
C ALA A 267 -3.16 5.98 -29.90
N THR A 268 -4.45 6.11 -30.20
CA THR A 268 -4.97 5.97 -31.57
C THR A 268 -4.84 7.25 -32.40
N GLY A 269 -4.53 8.37 -31.74
CA GLY A 269 -4.29 9.65 -32.37
C GLY A 269 -3.80 10.67 -31.34
N ILE A 270 -3.18 11.74 -31.83
CA ILE A 270 -2.54 12.78 -31.01
C ILE A 270 -2.97 14.13 -31.57
N THR A 271 -3.32 15.06 -30.70
CA THR A 271 -3.53 16.48 -31.03
C THR A 271 -2.53 17.32 -30.25
N GLU A 272 -2.01 18.35 -30.90
CA GLU A 272 -1.16 19.36 -30.28
C GLU A 272 -2.04 20.54 -29.85
N THR A 273 -1.96 20.91 -28.57
CA THR A 273 -2.63 22.08 -27.99
C THR A 273 -1.58 23.11 -27.55
N ALA A 274 -2.02 24.28 -27.10
CA ALA A 274 -1.11 25.29 -26.58
C ALA A 274 -0.35 24.82 -25.32
N GLU A 275 -0.92 23.86 -24.59
CA GLU A 275 -0.40 23.33 -23.33
C GLU A 275 0.46 22.07 -23.50
N GLY A 276 0.50 21.48 -24.70
CA GLY A 276 1.28 20.29 -25.03
C GLY A 276 0.51 19.25 -25.84
N LEU A 277 0.95 17.99 -25.76
CA LEU A 277 0.35 16.89 -26.55
C LEU A 277 -0.78 16.23 -25.77
N VAL A 278 -1.87 15.88 -26.44
CA VAL A 278 -2.97 15.10 -25.85
C VAL A 278 -3.41 13.96 -26.76
N PRO A 279 -3.73 12.78 -26.21
CA PRO A 279 -4.30 11.71 -27.01
C PRO A 279 -5.74 12.04 -27.43
N THR A 280 -6.13 11.62 -28.64
CA THR A 280 -7.53 11.68 -29.13
C THR A 280 -8.28 10.36 -28.96
N GLY A 281 -7.56 9.31 -28.58
CA GLY A 281 -8.10 8.00 -28.19
C GLY A 281 -6.98 7.15 -27.59
N LEU A 282 -7.35 6.22 -26.71
CA LEU A 282 -6.44 5.30 -26.03
C LEU A 282 -7.05 3.89 -26.07
N THR A 283 -6.26 2.91 -26.51
CA THR A 283 -6.68 1.50 -26.56
C THR A 283 -5.97 0.72 -25.45
N PRO A 284 -6.70 0.05 -24.53
CA PRO A 284 -6.09 -0.72 -23.46
C PRO A 284 -5.36 -1.96 -24.01
N GLN A 285 -4.21 -2.27 -23.41
CA GLN A 285 -3.42 -3.47 -23.62
C GLN A 285 -3.24 -4.15 -22.25
N PRO A 286 -3.95 -5.26 -21.97
CA PRO A 286 -3.77 -5.98 -20.72
C PRO A 286 -2.36 -6.56 -20.64
N LEU A 287 -1.70 -6.42 -19.49
CA LEU A 287 -0.50 -7.19 -19.20
C LEU A 287 -0.90 -8.64 -18.84
N PRO A 288 0.05 -9.60 -18.88
CA PRO A 288 -0.13 -10.93 -18.30
C PRO A 288 -0.65 -10.87 -16.85
N TYR A 289 -1.25 -11.94 -16.35
CA TYR A 289 -1.82 -11.94 -15.00
C TYR A 289 -0.77 -11.73 -13.90
N PHE A 290 -1.15 -11.01 -12.85
CA PHE A 290 -0.37 -10.86 -11.62
C PHE A 290 -1.23 -11.31 -10.44
N LEU A 291 -0.63 -12.02 -9.48
CA LEU A 291 -1.35 -12.56 -8.31
C LEU A 291 -2.03 -11.46 -7.49
N GLU A 292 -1.50 -10.24 -7.50
CA GLU A 292 -2.10 -9.10 -6.80
C GLU A 292 -3.55 -8.82 -7.23
N GLY A 293 -3.90 -9.01 -8.51
CA GLY A 293 -5.27 -8.77 -9.00
C GLY A 293 -6.28 -9.65 -8.24
N PRO A 294 -6.18 -10.98 -8.33
CA PRO A 294 -7.02 -11.89 -7.56
C PRO A 294 -7.04 -11.61 -6.05
N VAL A 295 -5.89 -11.29 -5.43
CA VAL A 295 -5.80 -10.91 -4.01
C VAL A 295 -6.73 -9.73 -3.70
N ARG A 296 -6.60 -8.64 -4.45
CA ARG A 296 -7.40 -7.43 -4.22
C ARG A 296 -8.86 -7.63 -4.57
N ARG A 297 -9.15 -8.45 -5.57
CA ARG A 297 -10.52 -8.80 -5.96
C ARG A 297 -11.25 -9.59 -4.87
N LEU A 298 -10.58 -10.53 -4.19
CA LEU A 298 -11.16 -11.30 -3.07
C LEU A 298 -11.60 -10.42 -1.88
N LYS A 299 -10.98 -9.24 -1.73
CA LYS A 299 -11.30 -8.26 -0.69
C LYS A 299 -12.59 -7.48 -0.97
N THR A 300 -13.14 -7.53 -2.19
CA THR A 300 -14.37 -6.80 -2.53
C THR A 300 -15.63 -7.63 -2.27
N ALA A 301 -16.80 -7.02 -2.41
CA ALA A 301 -18.08 -7.70 -2.18
C ALA A 301 -18.31 -8.77 -3.27
N MET A 302 -18.18 -10.04 -2.88
CA MET A 302 -18.39 -11.22 -3.72
C MET A 302 -19.17 -12.27 -2.93
N THR A 303 -19.97 -13.04 -3.65
CA THR A 303 -20.59 -14.26 -3.14
C THR A 303 -19.54 -15.34 -2.88
N ALA A 304 -19.88 -16.33 -2.05
CA ALA A 304 -18.97 -17.45 -1.76
C ALA A 304 -18.63 -18.24 -3.03
N GLU A 305 -19.61 -18.39 -3.94
CA GLU A 305 -19.47 -19.06 -5.23
C GLU A 305 -18.50 -18.31 -6.15
N GLU A 306 -18.62 -16.98 -6.27
CA GLU A 306 -17.68 -16.17 -7.06
C GLU A 306 -16.26 -16.25 -6.50
N LYS A 307 -16.10 -16.23 -5.17
CA LYS A 307 -14.78 -16.37 -4.53
C LYS A 307 -14.16 -17.74 -4.78
N ALA A 308 -14.96 -18.80 -4.70
CA ALA A 308 -14.51 -20.16 -5.03
C ALA A 308 -14.16 -20.29 -6.52
N GLN A 309 -14.90 -19.64 -7.41
CA GLN A 309 -14.58 -19.63 -8.84
C GLN A 309 -13.28 -18.86 -9.12
N LEU A 310 -13.08 -17.71 -8.48
CA LEU A 310 -11.84 -16.93 -8.61
C LEU A 310 -10.61 -17.72 -8.15
N GLU A 311 -10.69 -18.39 -7.00
CA GLU A 311 -9.61 -19.26 -6.51
C GLU A 311 -9.29 -20.37 -7.51
N GLU A 312 -10.33 -21.02 -8.07
CA GLU A 312 -10.14 -22.08 -9.06
C GLU A 312 -9.47 -21.54 -10.33
N ASN A 313 -9.92 -20.38 -10.80
CA ASN A 313 -9.32 -19.72 -11.96
C ASN A 313 -7.83 -19.45 -11.73
N VAL A 314 -7.45 -18.93 -10.55
CA VAL A 314 -6.03 -18.72 -10.19
C VAL A 314 -5.26 -20.04 -10.22
N ARG A 315 -5.78 -21.09 -9.57
CA ARG A 315 -5.16 -22.42 -9.47
C ARG A 315 -4.98 -23.11 -10.83
N THR A 316 -5.85 -22.83 -11.78
CA THR A 316 -5.77 -23.36 -13.16
C THR A 316 -5.03 -22.46 -14.15
N SER A 317 -4.61 -21.27 -13.71
CA SER A 317 -3.90 -20.31 -14.55
C SER A 317 -2.38 -20.47 -14.46
N ASP A 318 -1.67 -19.72 -15.32
CA ASP A 318 -0.22 -19.60 -15.28
C ASP A 318 0.33 -18.92 -14.01
N LEU A 319 -0.53 -18.50 -13.07
CA LEU A 319 -0.11 -18.05 -11.76
C LEU A 319 0.22 -19.20 -10.79
N TYR A 320 -0.25 -20.42 -11.06
CA TYR A 320 0.03 -21.57 -10.21
C TYR A 320 1.24 -22.35 -10.72
N ASP A 321 2.19 -22.64 -9.83
CA ASP A 321 3.33 -23.50 -10.09
C ASP A 321 2.98 -24.93 -9.66
N PRO A 322 2.65 -25.85 -10.58
CA PRO A 322 2.21 -27.20 -10.22
C PRO A 322 3.33 -28.07 -9.63
N ALA A 323 4.60 -27.75 -9.93
CA ALA A 323 5.73 -28.52 -9.43
C ALA A 323 6.04 -28.19 -7.97
N LEU A 324 5.94 -26.92 -7.60
CA LEU A 324 6.11 -26.47 -6.21
C LEU A 324 4.81 -26.47 -5.41
N ARG A 325 3.65 -26.48 -6.09
CA ARG A 325 2.31 -26.31 -5.50
C ARG A 325 2.13 -24.95 -4.81
N MET A 326 2.70 -23.93 -5.44
CA MET A 326 2.79 -22.55 -4.93
C MET A 326 2.30 -21.55 -5.99
N TYR A 327 2.14 -20.29 -5.62
CA TYR A 327 1.63 -19.24 -6.50
C TYR A 327 2.74 -18.27 -6.93
N LYS A 328 2.98 -18.19 -8.24
CA LYS A 328 3.88 -17.20 -8.85
C LYS A 328 3.28 -15.80 -8.72
N VAL A 329 4.14 -14.81 -8.55
CA VAL A 329 3.71 -13.41 -8.43
C VAL A 329 3.13 -12.85 -9.74
N ASN A 330 3.54 -13.40 -10.89
CA ASN A 330 3.00 -13.08 -12.20
C ASN A 330 3.13 -14.26 -13.18
N ALA A 331 2.31 -14.23 -14.23
CA ALA A 331 2.42 -15.04 -15.43
C ALA A 331 3.53 -14.51 -16.35
N SER A 332 3.87 -15.26 -17.39
CA SER A 332 5.06 -14.96 -18.19
C SER A 332 5.03 -13.60 -18.89
N LEU A 333 6.11 -12.84 -18.70
CA LEU A 333 6.31 -11.54 -19.35
C LEU A 333 7.08 -11.66 -20.68
N ASN A 334 7.34 -12.87 -21.19
CA ASN A 334 8.22 -13.06 -22.35
C ASN A 334 7.80 -12.23 -23.58
N ASP A 335 6.50 -12.11 -23.83
CA ASP A 335 5.95 -11.34 -24.96
C ASP A 335 5.65 -9.87 -24.60
N THR A 336 6.01 -9.44 -23.39
CA THR A 336 5.85 -8.05 -22.93
C THR A 336 7.08 -7.21 -23.27
N SER A 337 6.85 -5.94 -23.64
CA SER A 337 7.91 -4.97 -23.91
C SER A 337 8.79 -4.72 -22.68
N PHE A 338 10.08 -4.44 -22.87
CA PHE A 338 10.96 -3.96 -21.80
C PHE A 338 10.56 -2.57 -21.27
N GLU A 339 9.74 -1.82 -21.99
CA GLU A 339 9.23 -0.51 -21.53
C GLU A 339 8.37 -0.63 -20.26
N VAL A 340 7.83 -1.81 -19.93
CA VAL A 340 7.01 -1.97 -18.71
C VAL A 340 7.83 -1.84 -17.42
N GLY A 341 9.15 -2.04 -17.49
CA GLY A 341 10.05 -1.90 -16.34
C GLY A 341 11.00 -3.08 -16.17
N ARG A 342 11.80 -3.00 -15.11
CA ARG A 342 12.87 -3.97 -14.81
C ARG A 342 12.37 -5.41 -14.62
N ALA A 343 11.09 -5.60 -14.30
CA ALA A 343 10.48 -6.93 -14.18
C ALA A 343 10.74 -7.80 -15.42
N ARG A 344 10.59 -7.22 -16.63
CA ARG A 344 10.82 -7.94 -17.88
C ARG A 344 12.28 -8.38 -18.07
N ALA A 345 13.23 -7.67 -17.46
CA ALA A 345 14.65 -7.96 -17.57
C ALA A 345 15.12 -9.08 -16.63
N PHE A 346 14.36 -9.39 -15.58
CA PHE A 346 14.68 -10.52 -14.71
C PHE A 346 14.39 -11.84 -15.42
N THR A 347 15.28 -12.81 -15.19
CA THR A 347 15.10 -14.18 -15.63
C THR A 347 13.75 -14.73 -15.09
N PRO A 348 12.95 -15.45 -15.89
CA PRO A 348 11.76 -16.12 -15.39
C PRO A 348 12.06 -16.97 -14.16
N GLY A 349 11.20 -16.91 -13.14
CA GLY A 349 11.37 -17.58 -11.86
C GLY A 349 12.44 -16.95 -10.97
N TRP A 350 12.76 -15.67 -11.17
CA TRP A 350 13.76 -14.94 -10.40
C TRP A 350 13.30 -13.53 -10.04
N LEU A 351 13.60 -13.11 -8.81
CA LEU A 351 13.21 -11.80 -8.28
C LEU A 351 11.72 -11.56 -8.54
N GLU A 352 11.31 -10.36 -8.96
CA GLU A 352 9.90 -10.10 -9.18
C GLU A 352 9.32 -10.86 -10.39
N ASN A 353 10.09 -11.46 -11.32
CA ASN A 353 9.53 -12.08 -12.52
C ASN A 353 9.27 -13.59 -12.37
N GLU A 354 8.00 -13.99 -12.33
CA GLU A 354 7.50 -15.37 -12.27
C GLU A 354 8.01 -16.18 -11.05
N SER A 355 8.62 -15.55 -10.04
CA SER A 355 9.03 -16.23 -8.81
C SER A 355 7.84 -16.47 -7.87
N ILE A 356 8.04 -17.29 -6.84
CA ILE A 356 7.11 -17.36 -5.72
C ILE A 356 7.45 -16.23 -4.74
N TRP A 357 6.74 -15.11 -4.84
CA TRP A 357 7.00 -13.95 -3.99
C TRP A 357 6.16 -14.03 -2.71
N LEU A 358 6.80 -14.49 -1.62
CA LEU A 358 6.11 -14.91 -0.39
C LEU A 358 5.17 -13.85 0.18
N HIS A 359 5.53 -12.57 0.10
CA HIS A 359 4.64 -11.50 0.58
C HIS A 359 3.30 -11.49 -0.16
N MET A 360 3.29 -11.66 -1.49
CA MET A 360 2.04 -11.65 -2.25
C MET A 360 1.29 -12.99 -2.12
N GLU A 361 2.02 -14.11 -2.10
CA GLU A 361 1.43 -15.42 -1.86
C GLU A 361 0.74 -15.49 -0.49
N TYR A 362 1.37 -14.98 0.56
CA TYR A 362 0.78 -14.99 1.90
C TYR A 362 -0.42 -14.04 2.00
N LYS A 363 -0.41 -12.91 1.27
CA LYS A 363 -1.62 -12.08 1.11
C LYS A 363 -2.74 -12.87 0.43
N TYR A 364 -2.44 -13.64 -0.60
CA TYR A 364 -3.43 -14.51 -1.26
C TYR A 364 -4.00 -15.56 -0.30
N LEU A 365 -3.13 -16.28 0.44
CA LEU A 365 -3.57 -17.25 1.44
C LEU A 365 -4.43 -16.59 2.53
N LEU A 366 -4.04 -15.41 3.03
CA LEU A 366 -4.84 -14.64 3.98
C LEU A 366 -6.22 -14.29 3.43
N GLU A 367 -6.31 -13.91 2.16
CA GLU A 367 -7.61 -13.60 1.54
C GLU A 367 -8.45 -14.84 1.28
N LEU A 368 -7.87 -16.04 1.07
CA LEU A 368 -8.62 -17.30 1.09
C LEU A 368 -9.24 -17.56 2.46
N LEU A 369 -8.45 -17.35 3.54
CA LEU A 369 -8.91 -17.49 4.92
C LEU A 369 -10.04 -16.52 5.25
N LYS A 370 -9.86 -15.22 4.96
CA LYS A 370 -10.87 -14.17 5.17
C LYS A 370 -12.12 -14.37 4.31
N SER A 371 -11.97 -15.04 3.17
CA SER A 371 -13.07 -15.40 2.27
C SER A 371 -13.88 -16.61 2.70
N GLY A 372 -13.52 -17.27 3.81
CA GLY A 372 -14.20 -18.47 4.29
C GLY A 372 -13.88 -19.73 3.48
N LEU A 373 -12.87 -19.70 2.61
CA LEU A 373 -12.43 -20.83 1.79
C LEU A 373 -11.51 -21.76 2.60
N TYR A 374 -11.90 -22.12 3.82
CA TYR A 374 -11.01 -22.73 4.83
C TYR A 374 -10.31 -23.99 4.34
N HIS A 375 -11.02 -24.93 3.70
CA HIS A 375 -10.41 -26.16 3.19
C HIS A 375 -9.35 -25.86 2.12
N ARG A 376 -9.62 -24.90 1.23
CA ARG A 376 -8.67 -24.49 0.18
C ARG A 376 -7.47 -23.78 0.80
N PHE A 377 -7.71 -22.91 1.77
CA PHE A 377 -6.66 -22.25 2.56
C PHE A 377 -5.74 -23.26 3.23
N PHE A 378 -6.26 -24.20 4.04
CA PHE A 378 -5.40 -25.15 4.76
C PHE A 378 -4.60 -26.05 3.82
N ALA A 379 -5.20 -26.50 2.71
CA ALA A 379 -4.49 -27.26 1.70
C ALA A 379 -3.32 -26.45 1.10
N ALA A 380 -3.59 -25.23 0.64
CA ALA A 380 -2.57 -24.35 0.05
C ALA A 380 -1.52 -23.90 1.08
N PHE A 381 -1.92 -23.65 2.32
CA PHE A 381 -1.01 -23.25 3.40
C PHE A 381 -0.02 -24.35 3.78
N CYS A 382 -0.46 -25.61 3.82
CA CYS A 382 0.43 -26.75 4.04
C CYS A 382 1.41 -26.95 2.89
N ASP A 383 1.04 -26.59 1.66
CA ASP A 383 1.92 -26.69 0.50
C ASP A 383 2.92 -25.52 0.43
N ALA A 384 2.51 -24.30 0.80
CA ALA A 384 3.25 -23.08 0.52
C ALA A 384 3.94 -22.42 1.73
N ALA A 385 3.46 -22.60 2.95
CA ALA A 385 4.06 -21.90 4.08
C ALA A 385 5.45 -22.45 4.40
N VAL A 386 6.42 -21.54 4.53
CA VAL A 386 7.85 -21.84 4.75
C VAL A 386 8.11 -22.96 5.78
N PRO A 387 7.43 -23.01 6.95
CA PRO A 387 7.65 -24.07 7.94
C PRO A 387 7.37 -25.51 7.46
N PHE A 388 6.61 -25.69 6.37
CA PHE A 388 6.27 -27.01 5.81
C PHE A 388 7.12 -27.40 4.61
N LEU A 389 8.00 -26.50 4.15
CA LEU A 389 8.87 -26.78 3.00
C LEU A 389 10.00 -27.74 3.38
N ASP A 390 10.40 -28.59 2.43
CA ASP A 390 11.58 -29.44 2.57
C ASP A 390 12.84 -28.56 2.71
N PRO A 391 13.56 -28.59 3.86
CA PRO A 391 14.76 -27.79 4.06
C PRO A 391 15.84 -28.01 2.99
N ALA A 392 15.91 -29.21 2.42
CA ALA A 392 16.91 -29.54 1.39
C ALA A 392 16.62 -28.82 0.07
N VAL A 393 15.33 -28.66 -0.28
CA VAL A 393 14.89 -27.91 -1.47
C VAL A 393 14.88 -26.41 -1.20
N TYR A 394 14.34 -26.00 -0.04
CA TYR A 394 14.33 -24.61 0.39
C TYR A 394 15.75 -24.04 0.55
N GLY A 395 16.72 -24.90 0.88
CA GLY A 395 18.14 -24.58 0.96
C GLY A 395 18.51 -23.75 2.19
N ARG A 396 17.61 -23.66 3.18
CA ARG A 396 17.71 -22.86 4.41
C ARG A 396 16.89 -23.51 5.53
N SER A 397 16.97 -22.95 6.74
CA SER A 397 16.08 -23.34 7.84
C SER A 397 14.64 -22.92 7.54
N PRO A 398 13.63 -23.82 7.64
CA PRO A 398 12.21 -23.47 7.55
C PRO A 398 11.69 -22.53 8.64
N LEU A 399 12.54 -22.13 9.59
CA LEU A 399 12.25 -21.11 10.59
C LEU A 399 12.64 -19.70 10.13
N GLU A 400 13.42 -19.61 9.05
CA GLU A 400 13.85 -18.35 8.47
C GLU A 400 13.00 -18.05 7.23
N ASN A 401 12.36 -16.88 7.22
CA ASN A 401 11.59 -16.43 6.07
C ASN A 401 12.46 -15.68 5.05
N VAL A 402 11.98 -15.60 3.81
CA VAL A 402 12.68 -14.99 2.68
C VAL A 402 11.76 -14.06 1.89
N SER A 403 12.32 -13.32 0.95
CA SER A 403 11.50 -12.48 0.06
C SER A 403 10.79 -13.32 -1.00
N PHE A 404 11.50 -14.27 -1.60
CA PHE A 404 10.97 -15.10 -2.68
C PHE A 404 11.66 -16.46 -2.77
N LEU A 405 11.01 -17.41 -3.44
CA LEU A 405 11.60 -18.66 -3.89
C LEU A 405 11.72 -18.67 -5.42
N GLY A 406 12.78 -19.27 -5.95
CA GLY A 406 12.87 -19.52 -7.38
C GLY A 406 11.79 -20.51 -7.81
N SER A 407 10.94 -20.15 -8.77
CA SER A 407 9.87 -21.05 -9.23
C SER A 407 10.40 -22.13 -10.18
N SER A 408 9.55 -23.11 -10.52
CA SER A 408 9.91 -24.23 -11.40
C SER A 408 10.23 -23.81 -12.83
N VAL A 409 9.83 -22.60 -13.26
CA VAL A 409 10.17 -22.04 -14.58
C VAL A 409 11.59 -21.46 -14.63
N ASN A 410 12.30 -21.37 -13.51
CA ASN A 410 13.67 -20.89 -13.50
C ASN A 410 14.59 -21.81 -14.36
N PRO A 411 15.39 -21.26 -15.29
CA PRO A 411 16.26 -22.06 -16.14
C PRO A 411 17.36 -22.79 -15.37
N ASP A 412 17.76 -22.29 -14.20
CA ASP A 412 18.69 -22.98 -13.30
C ASP A 412 17.93 -23.94 -12.36
N PRO A 413 18.09 -25.27 -12.50
CA PRO A 413 17.45 -26.24 -11.63
C PRO A 413 17.84 -26.09 -10.15
N ALA A 414 19.02 -25.56 -9.85
CA ALA A 414 19.50 -25.38 -8.47
C ALA A 414 18.81 -24.22 -7.72
N ALA A 415 18.12 -23.33 -8.46
CA ALA A 415 17.36 -22.23 -7.89
C ALA A 415 15.90 -22.59 -7.59
N ARG A 416 15.37 -23.69 -8.15
CA ARG A 416 13.96 -24.07 -8.06
C ARG A 416 13.59 -24.52 -6.64
N GLY A 417 12.59 -23.90 -6.05
CA GLY A 417 12.15 -24.11 -4.67
C GLY A 417 13.07 -23.50 -3.60
N ARG A 418 14.21 -22.91 -3.99
CA ARG A 418 15.18 -22.36 -3.05
C ARG A 418 14.81 -20.95 -2.60
N GLY A 419 14.96 -20.65 -1.31
CA GLY A 419 14.65 -19.33 -0.74
C GLY A 419 15.78 -18.31 -0.88
N PHE A 420 15.44 -17.07 -1.25
CA PHE A 420 16.40 -15.99 -1.53
C PHE A 420 16.05 -14.66 -0.85
N VAL A 421 17.09 -13.90 -0.49
CA VAL A 421 17.01 -12.65 0.27
C VAL A 421 16.36 -12.89 1.63
N ALA A 422 17.23 -13.21 2.61
CA ALA A 422 16.85 -13.38 4.01
C ALA A 422 16.04 -12.17 4.50
N ARG A 423 14.90 -12.41 5.12
CA ARG A 423 14.21 -11.38 5.90
C ARG A 423 14.14 -11.87 7.34
N LEU A 424 14.60 -11.02 8.25
CA LEU A 424 14.02 -11.05 9.59
C LEU A 424 12.57 -10.60 9.42
N ILE A 425 11.63 -11.44 9.83
CA ILE A 425 10.20 -11.25 9.62
C ILE A 425 9.80 -9.85 10.10
N PRO A 426 9.21 -8.99 9.26
CA PRO A 426 8.64 -7.73 9.76
C PRO A 426 7.43 -8.01 10.66
N ALA A 427 7.65 -7.74 11.95
CA ALA A 427 6.74 -7.28 13.00
C ALA A 427 5.57 -8.13 13.55
N ASP A 428 4.92 -9.06 12.83
CA ASP A 428 3.69 -9.70 13.39
C ASP A 428 3.69 -11.23 13.46
N GLY A 429 4.83 -11.90 13.27
CA GLY A 429 4.88 -13.36 13.22
C GLY A 429 6.23 -13.96 13.56
N ASP A 430 6.89 -13.45 14.59
CA ASP A 430 8.17 -14.01 15.01
C ASP A 430 7.98 -15.36 15.73
N VAL A 431 8.42 -16.44 15.08
CA VAL A 431 8.45 -17.78 15.69
C VAL A 431 9.68 -17.91 16.62
N VAL A 432 10.69 -17.05 16.47
CA VAL A 432 11.90 -17.00 17.31
C VAL A 432 11.58 -16.52 18.73
N ALA A 433 10.46 -15.85 18.94
CA ALA A 433 9.96 -15.48 20.26
C ALA A 433 9.40 -16.68 21.08
N MET A 434 9.21 -17.86 20.45
CA MET A 434 8.68 -19.04 21.15
C MET A 434 9.80 -19.91 21.73
N LYS A 435 9.87 -20.03 23.06
CA LYS A 435 10.86 -20.86 23.77
C LYS A 435 10.92 -22.31 23.24
N SER A 436 9.78 -22.91 22.93
CA SER A 436 9.73 -24.28 22.38
C SER A 436 10.43 -24.41 21.04
N VAL A 437 10.45 -23.35 20.24
CA VAL A 437 11.07 -23.33 18.91
C VAL A 437 12.57 -23.08 19.02
N LEU A 438 12.98 -22.17 19.91
CA LEU A 438 14.38 -21.96 20.27
C LEU A 438 15.04 -23.25 20.76
N GLU A 439 14.42 -23.93 21.73
CA GLU A 439 14.93 -25.19 22.30
C GLU A 439 15.02 -26.32 21.28
N ALA A 440 13.99 -26.48 20.43
CA ALA A 440 13.97 -27.54 19.43
C ALA A 440 15.06 -27.37 18.35
N ASN A 441 15.61 -26.16 18.19
CA ASN A 441 16.51 -25.81 17.08
C ASN A 441 17.86 -25.26 17.55
N LYS A 442 18.15 -25.27 18.85
CA LYS A 442 19.39 -24.73 19.41
C LYS A 442 20.65 -25.27 18.72
N ASP A 443 20.64 -26.53 18.31
CA ASP A 443 21.80 -27.17 17.67
C ASP A 443 21.92 -26.91 16.15
N TYR A 444 21.03 -26.12 15.55
CA TYR A 444 21.07 -25.77 14.14
C TYR A 444 22.25 -24.86 13.81
N GLU A 445 23.17 -25.33 12.96
CA GLU A 445 24.30 -24.56 12.44
C GLU A 445 23.94 -23.93 11.08
N ASN A 446 24.24 -22.63 10.91
CA ASN A 446 24.01 -21.94 9.65
C ASN A 446 25.32 -21.72 8.86
N PRO A 447 25.57 -22.46 7.76
CA PRO A 447 26.79 -22.31 6.95
C PRO A 447 26.97 -20.93 6.32
N SER A 448 25.87 -20.24 6.02
CA SER A 448 25.90 -18.88 5.47
C SER A 448 26.35 -17.83 6.48
N PHE A 449 26.29 -18.14 7.78
CA PHE A 449 26.82 -17.31 8.86
C PHE A 449 28.09 -17.90 9.49
N GLY A 450 28.81 -18.76 8.78
CA GLY A 450 30.05 -19.36 9.30
C GLY A 450 29.81 -20.45 10.35
N ASN A 451 28.74 -21.23 10.18
CA ASN A 451 28.28 -22.30 11.09
C ASN A 451 27.88 -21.82 12.48
N GLN A 452 27.42 -20.56 12.61
CA GLN A 452 26.89 -20.06 13.87
C GLN A 452 25.59 -20.79 14.25
N LYS A 453 25.43 -21.06 15.55
CA LYS A 453 24.21 -21.60 16.16
C LYS A 453 23.35 -20.48 16.71
N THR A 454 22.73 -19.70 15.82
CA THR A 454 21.99 -18.49 16.21
C THR A 454 20.81 -18.79 17.14
N TYR A 455 20.20 -19.97 17.03
CA TYR A 455 19.12 -20.40 17.93
C TYR A 455 19.61 -20.81 19.32
N GLU A 456 20.83 -21.35 19.45
CA GLU A 456 21.45 -21.59 20.77
C GLU A 456 21.63 -20.26 21.49
N PHE A 457 22.21 -19.27 20.79
CA PHE A 457 22.34 -17.91 21.30
C PHE A 457 20.98 -17.34 21.73
N PHE A 458 19.96 -17.35 20.86
CA PHE A 458 18.64 -16.84 21.23
C PHE A 458 17.94 -17.64 22.34
N ALA A 459 18.16 -18.96 22.44
CA ALA A 459 17.65 -19.78 23.53
C ALA A 459 18.29 -19.38 24.88
N GLU A 460 19.61 -19.17 24.88
CA GLU A 460 20.35 -18.68 26.05
C GLU A 460 19.85 -17.29 26.46
N GLU A 461 19.73 -16.36 25.52
CA GLU A 461 19.21 -15.01 25.78
C GLU A 461 17.76 -15.05 26.28
N ALA A 462 16.88 -15.86 25.68
CA ALA A 462 15.49 -15.99 26.10
C ALA A 462 15.33 -16.64 27.49
N SER A 463 16.33 -17.40 27.95
CA SER A 463 16.38 -17.96 29.31
C SER A 463 16.73 -16.89 30.35
N ALA A 464 17.47 -15.86 29.95
CA ALA A 464 17.81 -14.71 30.77
C ALA A 464 16.67 -13.67 30.85
N VAL A 465 15.66 -13.77 30.00
CA VAL A 465 14.46 -12.92 30.06
C VAL A 465 13.52 -13.41 31.17
N ASP A 466 13.52 -12.69 32.30
CA ASP A 466 12.57 -12.89 33.39
C ASP A 466 11.25 -12.16 33.12
N TYR A 467 10.26 -12.91 32.62
CA TYR A 467 8.92 -12.39 32.33
C TYR A 467 8.11 -12.05 33.60
N SER A 468 8.57 -12.42 34.80
CA SER A 468 7.92 -12.06 36.06
C SER A 468 8.25 -10.64 36.52
N LEU A 469 9.24 -10.00 35.88
CA LEU A 469 9.72 -8.66 36.20
C LEU A 469 9.13 -7.57 35.29
N VAL A 470 8.13 -7.88 34.45
CA VAL A 470 7.46 -6.82 33.68
C VAL A 470 6.66 -5.92 34.62
N THR A 471 7.26 -4.81 35.00
CA THR A 471 6.63 -3.83 35.87
C THR A 471 5.99 -2.72 35.05
N ARG A 472 5.18 -1.88 35.71
CA ARG A 472 4.63 -0.65 35.10
C ARG A 472 5.71 0.36 34.65
N TYR A 473 6.99 0.13 34.98
CA TYR A 473 8.10 1.03 34.73
C TYR A 473 8.88 0.68 33.46
N ASP A 474 8.70 -0.54 32.94
CA ASP A 474 9.60 -1.16 31.96
C ASP A 474 9.65 -0.45 30.62
N THR A 475 8.52 0.04 30.12
CA THR A 475 8.49 0.84 28.88
C THR A 475 9.33 2.10 29.04
N ALA A 476 9.18 2.81 30.16
CA ALA A 476 9.91 4.06 30.41
C ALA A 476 11.41 3.84 30.65
N ILE A 477 11.77 2.77 31.39
CA ILE A 477 13.18 2.41 31.60
C ILE A 477 13.80 1.90 30.29
N GLY A 478 13.06 1.13 29.50
CA GLY A 478 13.48 0.64 28.19
C GLY A 478 13.74 1.78 27.19
N ASP A 479 12.86 2.78 27.16
CA ASP A 479 13.04 3.98 26.34
C ASP A 479 14.28 4.77 26.75
N ALA A 480 14.49 4.98 28.06
CA ALA A 480 15.68 5.66 28.59
C ALA A 480 16.98 4.90 28.27
N PHE A 481 16.95 3.56 28.35
CA PHE A 481 18.09 2.74 27.99
C PHE A 481 18.37 2.77 26.47
N GLY A 482 17.33 2.74 25.66
CA GLY A 482 17.43 2.90 24.20
C GLY A 482 18.10 4.21 23.80
N GLN A 483 17.76 5.32 24.47
CA GLN A 483 18.40 6.61 24.24
C GLN A 483 19.89 6.61 24.62
N ALA A 484 20.25 5.95 25.72
CA ALA A 484 21.65 5.80 26.14
C ALA A 484 22.46 5.01 25.10
N ILE A 485 21.88 3.93 24.56
CA ILE A 485 22.49 3.15 23.47
C ILE A 485 22.67 4.01 22.22
N GLU A 486 21.64 4.76 21.84
CA GLU A 486 21.66 5.59 20.63
C GLU A 486 22.71 6.70 20.72
N ALA A 487 22.87 7.33 21.88
CA ALA A 487 23.91 8.33 22.14
C ALA A 487 25.34 7.75 21.97
N VAL A 488 25.55 6.50 22.37
CA VAL A 488 26.83 5.80 22.14
C VAL A 488 27.03 5.49 20.66
N GLN A 489 26.00 4.98 19.98
CA GLN A 489 26.08 4.63 18.55
C GLN A 489 26.34 5.85 17.66
N LYS A 490 25.78 7.01 18.02
CA LYS A 490 26.00 8.28 17.32
C LYS A 490 27.32 8.96 17.68
N GLY A 491 28.08 8.40 18.64
CA GLY A 491 29.34 8.98 19.12
C GLY A 491 29.15 10.26 19.96
N GLU A 492 27.94 10.50 20.46
CA GLU A 492 27.60 11.68 21.26
C GLU A 492 28.11 11.55 22.70
N LYS A 493 28.21 10.31 23.20
CA LYS A 493 28.74 9.98 24.53
C LYS A 493 29.56 8.69 24.47
N ASP A 494 30.53 8.57 25.36
CA ASP A 494 31.12 7.25 25.64
C ASP A 494 30.16 6.38 26.47
N LYS A 495 30.42 5.07 26.46
CA LYS A 495 29.58 4.07 27.14
C LYS A 495 29.43 4.35 28.64
N GLU A 496 30.49 4.79 29.30
CA GLU A 496 30.51 5.00 30.75
C GLU A 496 29.64 6.21 31.15
N THR A 497 29.74 7.28 30.38
CA THR A 497 28.92 8.48 30.54
C THR A 497 27.46 8.21 30.22
N ALA A 498 27.16 7.49 29.15
CA ALA A 498 25.78 7.14 28.78
C ALA A 498 25.09 6.26 29.83
N LEU A 499 25.80 5.30 30.41
CA LEU A 499 25.27 4.45 31.48
C LEU A 499 25.03 5.22 32.77
N LYS A 500 25.95 6.11 33.15
CA LYS A 500 25.78 6.95 34.34
C LYS A 500 24.58 7.88 34.23
N ASP A 501 24.38 8.47 33.06
CA ASP A 501 23.24 9.35 32.80
C ASP A 501 21.92 8.56 32.83
N PHE A 502 21.90 7.36 32.23
CA PHE A 502 20.76 6.46 32.30
C PHE A 502 20.39 6.08 33.74
N TYR A 503 21.36 5.64 34.56
CA TYR A 503 21.07 5.30 35.96
C TYR A 503 20.61 6.51 36.77
N SER A 504 21.20 7.68 36.52
CA SER A 504 20.77 8.94 37.16
C SER A 504 19.33 9.30 36.78
N GLU A 505 18.94 9.07 35.52
CA GLU A 505 17.59 9.29 35.02
C GLU A 505 16.59 8.31 35.64
N VAL A 506 16.90 7.01 35.67
CA VAL A 506 16.03 5.99 36.29
C VAL A 506 15.82 6.27 37.77
N GLN A 507 16.89 6.60 38.51
CA GLN A 507 16.79 6.90 39.95
C GLN A 507 16.07 8.24 40.23
N ALA A 508 16.15 9.21 39.33
CA ALA A 508 15.42 10.47 39.45
C ALA A 508 13.92 10.31 39.20
N VAL A 509 13.54 9.42 38.26
CA VAL A 509 12.14 9.18 37.88
C VAL A 509 11.46 8.17 38.83
N TYR A 510 12.22 7.17 39.30
CA TYR A 510 11.76 6.11 40.18
C TYR A 510 12.71 5.99 41.38
N PRO A 511 12.58 6.87 42.40
CA PRO A 511 13.49 6.90 43.55
C PRO A 511 13.50 5.61 44.38
N GLU A 512 12.46 4.79 44.24
CA GLU A 512 12.35 3.47 44.87
C GLU A 512 13.17 2.38 44.18
N ILE A 513 13.69 2.62 42.97
CA ILE A 513 14.50 1.67 42.22
C ILE A 513 15.97 1.82 42.63
N GLU A 514 16.55 0.75 43.17
CA GLU A 514 18.00 0.68 43.40
C GLU A 514 18.71 0.52 42.06
N VAL A 515 19.58 1.48 41.71
CA VAL A 515 20.41 1.44 40.50
C VAL A 515 21.85 1.00 40.84
N PRO A 516 22.57 0.34 39.91
CA PRO A 516 23.98 0.02 40.08
C PRO A 516 24.84 1.26 40.34
N ALA A 517 25.83 1.12 41.23
CA ALA A 517 26.78 2.18 41.59
C ALA A 517 27.84 2.43 40.50
#